data_AF-A0ABD3FIK5-F1
#
_entry.id   AF-A0ABD3FIK5-F1
#
_cell.length_a   1.000
_cell.length_b   1.000
_cell.length_c   1.000
_cell.angle_alpha   90.00
_cell.angle_beta   90.00
_cell.angle_gamma   90.00
#
_symmetry.space_group_name_H-M   'P 1'
#
loop_
_entity.id
_entity.type
_entity.pdbx_description
1 polymer ?
#
loop_
_entity_poly.entity_id
_entity_poly.type
_entity_poly.pdbx_seq_one_letter_code
_entity_poly.pdbx_strand_id
1 'polypeptide(L)'
;MGLHEEQTASREFVVALLKNLEAHASTSKELEIVVEQILPVLVPAIAHLLKAVEASEEKDEDGEEPGPPIRPLDHLARFMLRRNTRHNELTVEMSELQALARGLLRK
;
A
#
# COMPACT_ATOMS: atom_id res chain seq x y z
N MET A 1 23.36 1.96 0.07
CA MET A 1 23.19 1.29 -1.24
C MET A 1 23.34 2.35 -2.32
N GLY A 2 23.78 1.99 -3.52
CA GLY A 2 23.83 2.94 -4.63
C GLY A 2 22.43 3.23 -5.17
N LEU A 3 22.16 4.46 -5.63
CA LEU A 3 20.88 4.87 -6.25
C LEU A 3 20.42 3.87 -7.35
N HIS A 4 21.37 3.33 -8.11
CA HIS A 4 21.09 2.35 -9.17
C HIS A 4 20.64 0.99 -8.64
N GLU A 5 21.21 0.54 -7.52
CA GLU A 5 20.83 -0.73 -6.87
C GLU A 5 19.43 -0.61 -6.27
N GLU A 6 19.12 0.53 -5.64
CA GLU A 6 17.78 0.82 -5.08
C GLU A 6 16.70 0.88 -6.18
N GLN A 7 17.00 1.53 -7.31
CA GLN A 7 16.10 1.56 -8.47
C GLN A 7 15.88 0.15 -9.05
N THR A 8 16.92 -0.67 -9.10
CA THR A 8 16.84 -2.04 -9.61
C THR A 8 16.00 -2.91 -8.68
N ALA A 9 16.27 -2.87 -7.38
CA ALA A 9 15.51 -3.60 -6.37
C ALA A 9 14.04 -3.19 -6.33
N SER A 10 13.76 -1.88 -6.42
CA SER A 10 12.39 -1.35 -6.50
C SER A 10 11.65 -1.87 -7.73
N ARG A 11 12.31 -1.86 -8.89
CA ARG A 11 11.73 -2.38 -10.13
C ARG A 11 11.48 -3.89 -10.06
N GLU A 12 12.42 -4.66 -9.53
CA GLU A 12 12.27 -6.11 -9.36
C GLU A 12 11.12 -6.44 -8.40
N PHE A 13 10.99 -5.70 -7.31
CA PHE A 13 9.88 -5.82 -6.37
C PHE A 13 8.54 -5.56 -7.06
N VAL A 14 8.39 -4.45 -7.80
CA VAL A 14 7.15 -4.13 -8.52
C VAL A 14 6.81 -5.21 -9.54
N VAL A 15 7.79 -5.74 -10.26
CA VAL A 15 7.58 -6.84 -11.22
C VAL A 15 7.12 -8.11 -10.52
N ALA A 16 7.74 -8.48 -9.39
CA ALA A 16 7.33 -9.65 -8.62
C ALA A 16 5.91 -9.50 -8.06
N LEU A 17 5.57 -8.30 -7.56
CA LEU A 17 4.22 -7.97 -7.10
C LEU A 17 3.19 -8.11 -8.21
N LEU A 18 3.44 -7.53 -9.39
CA LEU A 18 2.51 -7.61 -10.52
C LEU A 18 2.31 -9.05 -10.99
N LYS A 19 3.37 -9.87 -11.08
CA LYS A 19 3.25 -11.30 -11.40
C LYS A 19 2.42 -12.07 -10.38
N ASN A 20 2.59 -11.76 -9.10
CA ASN A 20 1.79 -12.38 -8.05
C ASN A 20 0.32 -11.99 -8.18
N LEU A 21 0.02 -10.71 -8.44
CA LEU A 21 -1.34 -10.24 -8.65
C LEU A 21 -1.96 -10.83 -9.92
N GLU A 22 -1.21 -10.94 -11.02
CA GLU A 22 -1.62 -11.61 -12.26
C GLU A 22 -2.01 -13.07 -12.01
N ALA A 23 -1.25 -13.79 -11.20
CA ALA A 23 -1.53 -15.19 -10.86
C ALA A 23 -2.84 -15.38 -10.07
N HIS A 24 -3.34 -14.32 -9.42
CA HIS A 24 -4.56 -14.35 -8.61
C HIS A 24 -5.72 -13.54 -9.21
N ALA A 25 -5.49 -12.79 -10.29
CA ALA A 25 -6.51 -12.05 -11.00
C ALA A 25 -7.22 -12.96 -12.00
N SER A 26 -8.55 -12.97 -12.00
CA SER A 26 -9.34 -13.73 -12.97
C SER A 26 -9.37 -13.02 -14.33
N THR A 27 -9.15 -11.71 -14.34
CA THR A 27 -9.12 -10.90 -15.56
C THR A 27 -8.07 -9.80 -15.50
N SER A 28 -7.61 -9.35 -16.67
CA SER A 28 -6.75 -8.16 -16.79
C SER A 28 -7.42 -6.89 -16.20
N LYS A 29 -8.76 -6.81 -16.26
CA LYS A 29 -9.51 -5.69 -15.68
C LYS A 29 -9.49 -5.68 -14.16
N GLU A 30 -9.56 -6.84 -13.51
CA GLU A 30 -9.41 -6.96 -12.06
C GLU A 30 -8.02 -6.50 -11.63
N LEU A 31 -6.98 -6.92 -12.35
CA LEU A 31 -5.61 -6.48 -12.11
C LEU A 31 -5.45 -4.97 -12.24
N GLU A 32 -5.99 -4.36 -13.30
CA GLU A 32 -6.01 -2.89 -13.45
C GLU A 32 -6.70 -2.21 -12.26
N ILE A 33 -7.85 -2.72 -11.80
CA ILE A 33 -8.57 -2.15 -10.66
C ILE A 33 -7.75 -2.25 -9.38
N VAL A 34 -7.14 -3.40 -9.12
CA VAL A 34 -6.29 -3.61 -7.94
C VAL A 34 -5.11 -2.64 -7.94
N VAL A 35 -4.42 -2.54 -9.07
CA VAL A 35 -3.24 -1.69 -9.21
C VAL A 35 -3.58 -0.20 -9.17
N GLU A 36 -4.65 0.22 -9.85
CA GLU A 36 -4.96 1.64 -10.00
C GLU A 36 -5.81 2.18 -8.85
N GLN A 37 -6.69 1.38 -8.25
CA GLN A 37 -7.66 1.87 -7.26
C GLN A 37 -7.35 1.38 -5.85
N ILE A 38 -6.84 0.15 -5.69
CA ILE A 38 -6.68 -0.48 -4.38
C ILE A 38 -5.30 -0.23 -3.80
N LEU A 39 -4.22 -0.55 -4.52
CA LEU A 39 -2.84 -0.39 -4.04
C LEU A 39 -2.51 1.04 -3.58
N PRO A 40 -2.93 2.12 -4.28
CA PRO A 40 -2.61 3.48 -3.86
C PRO A 40 -3.19 3.85 -2.51
N VAL A 41 -4.28 3.21 -2.08
CA VAL A 41 -4.89 3.45 -0.77
C VAL A 41 -4.40 2.45 0.27
N LEU A 42 -4.18 1.20 -0.15
CA LEU A 42 -3.77 0.11 0.73
C LEU A 42 -2.35 0.31 1.26
N VAL A 43 -1.40 0.74 0.42
CA VAL A 43 0.00 0.94 0.83
C VAL A 43 0.13 1.99 1.95
N PRO A 44 -0.46 3.20 1.84
CA PRO A 44 -0.50 4.15 2.95
C PRO A 44 -1.25 3.62 4.18
N ALA A 45 -2.31 2.83 3.98
CA ALA A 45 -3.07 2.25 5.10
C ALA A 45 -2.20 1.29 5.93
N ILE A 46 -1.40 0.45 5.28
CA ILE A 46 -0.45 -0.45 5.92
C ILE A 46 0.62 0.36 6.65
N ALA A 47 1.22 1.37 6.01
CA ALA A 47 2.22 2.22 6.65
C ALA A 47 1.66 2.94 7.89
N HIS A 48 0.42 3.43 7.82
CA HIS A 48 -0.25 4.04 8.97
C HIS A 48 -0.56 3.03 10.08
N LEU A 49 -0.92 1.80 9.73
CA LEU A 49 -1.13 0.74 10.71
C LEU A 49 0.17 0.43 11.45
N LEU A 50 1.28 0.26 10.73
CA LEU A 50 2.59 -0.04 11.33
C LEU A 50 3.01 1.05 12.32
N LYS A 51 2.89 2.33 11.93
CA LYS A 51 3.15 3.46 12.85
C LYS A 51 2.26 3.46 14.09
N ALA A 52 1.00 3.05 13.94
CA ALA A 52 0.08 2.97 15.08
C ALA A 52 0.47 1.84 16.03
N VAL A 53 0.97 0.72 15.49
CA VAL A 53 1.49 -0.41 16.28
C VAL A 53 2.77 0.00 17.00
N GLU A 54 3.75 0.58 16.31
CA GLU A 54 4.99 1.09 16.92
C GLU A 54 4.68 2.06 18.07
N ALA A 55 3.79 3.04 17.84
CA ALA A 55 3.40 3.99 18.88
C ALA A 55 2.59 3.36 20.03
N SER A 56 1.99 2.18 19.84
CA SER A 56 1.34 1.43 20.92
C SER A 56 2.38 0.69 21.76
N GLU A 57 3.39 0.10 21.11
CA GLU A 57 4.49 -0.60 21.78
C GLU A 57 5.33 0.37 22.63
N GLU A 58 5.64 1.57 22.11
CA GLU A 58 6.35 2.62 22.87
C GLU A 58 5.59 3.04 24.14
N LYS A 59 4.26 3.12 24.08
CA LYS A 59 3.42 3.48 25.24
C LYS A 59 3.34 2.40 26.30
N ASP A 60 3.34 1.14 25.87
CA ASP A 60 3.39 -0.01 26.76
C ASP A 60 4.74 -0.07 27.50
N GLU A 61 5.84 0.37 26.86
CA GLU A 61 7.16 0.50 27.48
C GLU A 61 7.26 1.67 28.48
N ASP A 62 6.62 2.81 28.19
CA ASP A 62 6.60 4.00 29.06
C ASP A 62 5.64 3.87 30.26
N GLY A 63 4.88 2.77 30.35
CA GLY A 63 3.91 2.53 31.42
C GLY A 63 2.68 3.45 31.35
N GLU A 64 2.39 4.01 30.17
CA GLU A 64 1.16 4.76 29.92
C GLU A 64 -0.06 3.82 29.93
N GLU A 65 -1.26 4.38 30.15
CA GLU A 65 -2.49 3.59 30.15
C GLU A 65 -2.70 2.98 28.74
N PRO A 66 -2.75 1.63 28.61
CA PRO A 66 -2.79 1.01 27.29
C PRO A 66 -4.06 1.44 26.55
N GLY A 67 -3.86 1.98 25.35
CA GLY A 67 -4.95 2.34 24.46
C GLY A 67 -5.78 1.12 24.06
N PRO A 68 -6.94 1.33 23.42
CA PRO A 68 -7.73 0.21 22.90
C PRO A 68 -6.90 -0.61 21.91
N PRO A 69 -7.00 -1.96 21.95
CA PRO A 69 -6.18 -2.83 21.12
C PRO A 69 -6.39 -2.53 19.64
N ILE A 70 -5.28 -2.40 18.91
CA ILE A 70 -5.32 -2.17 17.47
C ILE A 70 -5.85 -3.44 16.81
N ARG A 71 -6.96 -3.31 16.08
CA ARG A 71 -7.52 -4.36 15.23
C ARG A 71 -7.09 -4.08 13.79
N PRO A 72 -6.09 -4.81 13.25
CA PRO A 72 -5.47 -4.47 11.96
C PRO A 72 -6.47 -4.34 10.81
N LEU A 73 -7.40 -5.30 10.72
CA LEU A 73 -8.42 -5.31 9.66
C LEU A 73 -9.39 -4.12 9.78
N ASP A 74 -9.85 -3.81 10.99
CA ASP A 74 -10.75 -2.67 11.22
C ASP A 74 -10.06 -1.33 10.96
N HIS A 75 -8.75 -1.26 11.22
CA HIS A 75 -7.94 -0.07 10.96
C HIS A 75 -7.77 0.16 9.46
N LEU A 76 -7.37 -0.88 8.73
CA LEU A 76 -7.23 -0.86 7.28
C LEU A 76 -8.56 -0.51 6.60
N ALA A 77 -9.66 -1.16 6.99
CA ALA A 77 -10.99 -0.89 6.45
C ALA A 77 -11.42 0.57 6.68
N ARG A 78 -11.23 1.10 7.89
CA ARG A 78 -11.53 2.51 8.20
C ARG A 78 -10.66 3.48 7.41
N PHE A 79 -9.37 3.19 7.26
CA PHE A 79 -8.46 4.02 6.48
C PHE A 79 -8.85 4.03 5.00
N MET A 80 -9.03 2.85 4.41
CA MET A 80 -9.38 2.69 3.00
C MET A 80 -10.75 3.31 2.68
N LEU A 81 -11.72 3.23 3.59
CA LEU A 81 -13.01 3.90 3.44
C LEU A 81 -12.84 5.43 3.38
N ARG A 82 -12.04 6.01 4.28
CA ARG A 82 -11.80 7.46 4.35
C ARG A 82 -10.96 8.00 3.20
N ARG A 83 -10.04 7.18 2.68
CA ARG A 83 -9.05 7.55 1.66
C ARG A 83 -9.34 6.95 0.28
N ASN A 84 -10.55 6.45 0.07
CA ASN A 84 -10.97 5.88 -1.21
C ASN A 84 -10.75 6.91 -2.34
N THR A 85 -9.99 6.50 -3.36
CA THR A 85 -9.60 7.33 -4.52
C THR A 85 -10.77 7.76 -5.39
N ARG A 86 -11.95 7.12 -5.25
CA ARG A 86 -13.19 7.62 -5.85
C ARG A 86 -13.65 8.96 -5.25
N HIS A 87 -13.11 9.36 -4.11
CA HIS A 87 -13.53 10.51 -3.33
C HIS A 87 -12.37 11.40 -2.84
N ASN A 88 -11.11 11.10 -3.21
CA ASN A 88 -9.93 11.87 -2.81
C ASN A 88 -8.97 12.08 -3.99
N GLU A 89 -8.26 13.21 -3.99
CA GLU A 89 -7.19 13.50 -4.94
C GLU A 89 -6.00 12.54 -4.75
N LEU A 90 -5.43 12.08 -5.86
CA LEU A 90 -4.26 11.21 -5.88
C LEU A 90 -3.01 12.01 -5.52
N THR A 91 -2.14 11.46 -4.66
CA THR A 91 -0.83 12.08 -4.39
C THR A 91 0.14 11.83 -5.55
N VAL A 92 1.24 12.59 -5.60
CA VAL A 92 2.25 12.48 -6.66
C VAL A 92 2.84 11.07 -6.72
N GLU A 93 3.20 10.50 -5.56
CA GLU A 93 3.79 9.17 -5.45
C GLU A 93 2.81 8.08 -5.93
N MET A 94 1.52 8.26 -5.69
CA MET A 94 0.47 7.35 -6.19
C MET A 94 0.33 7.42 -7.70
N SER A 95 0.44 8.62 -8.27
CA SER A 95 0.38 8.81 -9.73
C SER A 95 1.59 8.18 -10.44
N GLU A 96 2.77 8.24 -9.82
CA GLU A 96 3.99 7.60 -10.32
C GLU A 96 3.87 6.07 -10.29
N LEU A 97 3.35 5.50 -9.21
CA LEU A 97 3.09 4.06 -9.11
C LEU A 97 2.10 3.59 -10.19
N GLN A 98 1.02 4.33 -10.42
CA GLN A 98 0.05 4.03 -11.48
C GLN A 98 0.69 4.09 -12.86
N ALA A 99 1.49 5.13 -13.14
CA ALA A 99 2.17 5.29 -14.41
C ALA A 99 3.17 4.15 -14.68
N LEU A 100 3.95 3.78 -13.66
CA LEU A 100 4.90 2.67 -13.74
C LEU A 100 4.17 1.35 -14.01
N ALA A 101 3.10 1.07 -13.26
CA ALA A 101 2.36 -0.17 -13.41
C ALA A 101 1.66 -0.25 -14.78
N ARG A 102 1.06 0.83 -15.27
CA ARG A 102 0.50 0.90 -16.64
C ARG A 102 1.55 0.63 -17.71
N GLY A 103 2.76 1.17 -17.55
CA GLY A 103 3.87 0.92 -18.48
C GLY A 103 4.30 -0.55 -18.50
N LEU A 104 4.20 -1.24 -17.37
CA LEU A 104 4.54 -2.66 -17.24
C LEU A 104 3.42 -3.59 -17.75
N LEU A 105 2.15 -3.21 -17.55
CA LEU A 105 0.98 -4.00 -17.94
C LEU A 105 0.59 -3.86 -19.42
N ARG A 106 0.94 -2.76 -20.10
CA ARG A 106 0.59 -2.53 -21.52
C ARG A 106 1.52 -3.23 -22.53
N LYS A 107 2.08 -4.40 -22.19
CA LYS A 107 2.90 -5.20 -23.11
C LYS A 107 2.06 -6.19 -23.91
#